data_AF-A0A530JVJ0-F1
#
_entry.id   AF-A0A530JVJ0-F1
#
_cell.length_a   1.000
_cell.length_b   1.000
_cell.length_c   1.000
_cell.angle_alpha   90.00
_cell.angle_beta   90.00
_cell.angle_gamma   90.00
#
_symmetry.space_group_name_H-M   'P 1'
#
loop_
_entity.id
_entity.type
_entity.pdbx_description
1 polymer ?
#
loop_
_entity_poly.entity_id
_entity_poly.type
_entity_poly.pdbx_seq_one_letter_code
_entity_poly.pdbx_strand_id
1 'polypeptide(L)' 'MFVRTAGERDLAAIRALLIETWHATYDAIYGAAKVTEITDEWHSIASLRSRLTRPNSEFLVA' A
#
# COMPACT_ATOMS: atom_id res chain seq x y z
N MET A 1 17.44 3.62 13.25
CA MET A 1 16.41 3.22 12.27
C MET A 1 17.13 2.80 11.01
N PHE A 2 16.80 1.63 10.45
CA PHE A 2 17.50 1.05 9.29
C PHE A 2 16.52 0.93 8.13
N VAL A 3 16.72 1.71 7.08
CA VAL A 3 15.84 1.69 5.90
C VAL A 3 16.42 0.74 4.84
N ARG A 4 15.56 -0.07 4.24
CA ARG A 4 15.92 -1.00 3.16
C ARG A 4 14.87 -1.08 2.08
N THR A 5 15.28 -1.58 0.92
CA THR A 5 14.39 -2.04 -0.14
C THR A 5 13.47 -3.15 0.38
N ALA A 6 12.18 -3.05 0.08
CA ALA A 6 11.20 -4.09 0.36
C ALA A 6 11.34 -5.26 -0.63
N GLY A 7 11.03 -6.47 -0.18
CA GLY A 7 10.84 -7.64 -1.03
C GLY A 7 9.39 -8.15 -0.97
N GLU A 8 9.09 -9.24 -1.67
CA GLU A 8 7.72 -9.81 -1.71
C GLU A 8 7.15 -10.13 -0.32
N ARG A 9 8.02 -10.51 0.63
CA ARG A 9 7.64 -10.81 2.01
C ARG A 9 7.08 -9.59 2.76
N ASP A 10 7.40 -8.38 2.32
CA ASP A 10 6.97 -7.14 2.96
C ASP A 10 5.60 -6.66 2.43
N LEU A 11 5.10 -7.22 1.31
CA LEU A 11 3.89 -6.71 0.64
C LEU A 11 2.65 -6.72 1.52
N ALA A 12 2.50 -7.71 2.40
CA ALA A 12 1.39 -7.77 3.34
C ALA A 12 1.42 -6.62 4.35
N ALA A 13 2.61 -6.33 4.90
CA ALA A 13 2.81 -5.23 5.85
C ALA A 13 2.63 -3.87 5.16
N ILE A 14 3.17 -3.70 3.95
CA ILE A 14 2.98 -2.50 3.12
C ILE A 14 1.50 -2.27 2.84
N ARG A 15 0.76 -3.32 2.45
CA ARG A 15 -0.69 -3.21 2.20
C ARG A 15 -1.44 -2.76 3.45
N ALA A 16 -1.16 -3.36 4.61
CA ALA A 16 -1.80 -3.01 5.86
C ALA A 16 -1.58 -1.52 6.20
N LEU A 17 -0.33 -1.05 6.11
CA LEU A 17 0.01 0.35 6.36
C LEU A 17 -0.67 1.30 5.38
N LEU A 18 -0.73 0.93 4.09
CA LEU A 18 -1.42 1.72 3.07
C LEU A 18 -2.92 1.84 3.38
N ILE A 19 -3.59 0.74 3.76
CA ILE A 19 -5.01 0.76 4.12
C ILE A 19 -5.25 1.67 5.33
N GLU A 20 -4.47 1.49 6.41
CA GLU A 20 -4.57 2.31 7.62
C GLU A 20 -4.42 3.80 7.30
N THR A 21 -3.37 4.16 6.57
CA THR A 21 -3.06 5.57 6.23
C THR A 21 -4.15 6.17 5.35
N TRP A 22 -4.68 5.40 4.40
CA TRP A 22 -5.75 5.86 3.53
C TRP A 22 -7.05 6.10 4.30
N HIS A 23 -7.43 5.18 5.18
CA HIS A 23 -8.61 5.38 6.03
C HIS A 23 -8.44 6.61 6.94
N ALA A 24 -7.27 6.75 7.58
CA ALA A 24 -6.98 7.92 8.41
C ALA A 24 -7.02 9.26 7.66
N THR A 25 -6.69 9.27 6.37
CA THR A 25 -6.60 10.50 5.56
C THR A 25 -7.88 10.82 4.81
N TYR A 26 -8.58 9.81 4.29
CA TYR A 26 -9.62 9.98 3.27
C TYR A 26 -11.01 9.57 3.71
N ASP A 27 -11.20 8.88 4.85
CA ASP A 27 -12.53 8.47 5.30
C ASP A 27 -13.45 9.67 5.51
N ALA A 28 -12.93 10.77 6.04
CA ALA A 28 -13.72 11.99 6.26
C ALA A 28 -14.13 12.69 4.94
N ILE A 29 -13.46 12.38 3.82
CA ILE A 29 -13.68 13.02 2.52
C ILE A 29 -14.56 12.15 1.62
N TYR A 30 -14.27 10.84 1.55
CA TYR A 30 -14.94 9.91 0.64
C TYR A 30 -15.86 8.91 1.35
N GLY A 31 -15.74 8.77 2.67
CA GLY A 31 -16.42 7.74 3.45
C GLY A 31 -15.65 6.41 3.43
N ALA A 32 -15.66 5.70 4.57
CA ALA A 32 -14.91 4.47 4.77
C ALA A 32 -15.18 3.39 3.70
N ALA A 33 -16.44 3.20 3.31
CA ALA A 33 -16.79 2.22 2.29
C ALA A 33 -16.13 2.52 0.93
N LYS A 34 -16.05 3.80 0.55
CA LYS A 34 -15.43 4.19 -0.72
C LYS A 34 -13.91 4.05 -0.65
N VAL A 35 -13.31 4.38 0.50
CA VAL A 35 -11.87 4.19 0.72
C VAL A 35 -11.49 2.71 0.69
N THR A 36 -12.32 1.82 1.25
CA THR A 36 -12.12 0.36 1.13
C THR A 36 -12.15 -0.07 -0.34
N GLU A 37 -13.13 0.36 -1.13
CA GLU A 37 -13.20 0.03 -2.56
C GLU A 37 -11.93 0.47 -3.31
N ILE A 38 -11.48 1.71 -3.09
CA ILE A 38 -10.27 2.27 -3.74
C ILE A 38 -9.02 1.48 -3.31
N THR A 39 -8.86 1.22 -2.02
CA THR A 39 -7.66 0.55 -1.51
C THR A 39 -7.62 -0.93 -1.87
N ASP A 40 -8.77 -1.60 -2.01
CA ASP A 40 -8.84 -2.97 -2.51
C ASP A 40 -8.42 -3.07 -3.98
N GLU A 41 -8.79 -2.11 -4.82
CA GLU A 41 -8.37 -2.06 -6.22
C GLU A 41 -6.90 -1.64 -6.35
N TRP A 42 -6.54 -0.49 -5.79
CA TRP A 42 -5.24 0.14 -6.03
C TRP A 42 -4.11 -0.50 -5.22
N HIS A 43 -4.39 -1.01 -4.02
CA HIS A 43 -3.41 -1.66 -3.14
C HIS A 43 -3.68 -3.15 -2.97
N SER A 44 -4.31 -3.79 -3.97
CA SER A 44 -4.32 -5.25 -4.04
C SER A 44 -2.89 -5.81 -4.02
N ILE A 45 -2.68 -7.00 -3.45
CA ILE A 45 -1.36 -7.64 -3.43
C ILE A 45 -0.81 -7.82 -4.85
N ALA A 46 -1.67 -8.12 -5.83
CA ALA A 46 -1.27 -8.22 -7.23
C ALA A 46 -0.77 -6.87 -7.79
N SER A 47 -1.50 -5.79 -7.52
CA SER A 47 -1.12 -4.42 -7.91
C SER A 47 0.21 -3.99 -7.25
N LEU A 48 0.40 -4.32 -5.96
CA LEU A 48 1.64 -4.02 -5.25
C LEU A 48 2.82 -4.86 -5.78
N ARG A 49 2.63 -6.15 -6.06
CA ARG A 49 3.65 -7.01 -6.68
C ARG A 49 4.08 -6.47 -8.05
N SER A 50 3.13 -6.00 -8.87
CA SER A 50 3.44 -5.36 -10.15
C SER A 50 4.28 -4.08 -9.99
N ARG A 51 4.02 -3.28 -8.96
CA ARG A 51 4.83 -2.08 -8.65
C ARG A 51 6.20 -2.42 -8.09
N LEU A 52 6.33 -3.53 -7.35
CA LEU A 52 7.60 -3.99 -6.80
C LEU A 52 8.59 -4.39 -7.91
N THR A 53 8.11 -5.00 -8.99
CA THR A 53 8.96 -5.46 -10.10
C THR A 53 9.09 -4.46 -11.25
N ARG A 54 8.41 -3.32 -11.16
CA ARG A 54 8.42 -2.29 -12.20
C ARG A 54 9.75 -1.52 -12.16
N PRO A 55 10.45 -1.37 -13.30
CA PRO A 55 11.65 -0.53 -13.37
C PRO A 55 11.35 0.91 -12.89
N ASN A 56 12.29 1.49 -12.14
CA ASN A 56 12.19 2.83 -11.55
C ASN A 56 11.04 2.99 -10.54
N SER A 57 10.65 1.90 -9.88
CA SER A 57 9.67 1.87 -8.79
C SER A 57 10.27 1.10 -7.62
N GLU A 58 10.07 1.58 -6.39
CA GLU A 58 10.60 0.93 -5.19
C GLU A 58 9.73 1.22 -3.98
N PHE A 59 9.60 0.23 -3.10
CA PHE A 59 9.06 0.40 -1.76
C PHE A 59 10.23 0.35 -0.77
N LEU A 60 10.25 1.31 0.16
CA LEU A 60 11.25 1.38 1.22
C LEU A 60 10.58 1.15 2.58
N VAL A 61 11.20 0.34 3.42
CA VAL A 61 10.71 -0.04 4.77
C VAL A 61 11.81 0.13 5.80
N ALA A 62 11.46 0.30 7.08
CA ALA A 62 12.37 0.65 8.16
C ALA A 62 12.21 -0.17 9.45
#